data_AF-A0A7K1JS41-F1
#
_entry.id   AF-A0A7K1JS41-F1
#
_cell.length_a   1.000
_cell.length_b   1.000
_cell.length_c   1.000
_cell.angle_alpha   90.00
_cell.angle_beta   90.00
_cell.angle_gamma   90.00
#
_symmetry.space_group_name_H-M   'P 1'
#
loop_
_entity.id
_entity.type
_entity.pdbx_description
1 polymer ?
#
loop_
_entity_poly.entity_id
_entity_poly.type
_entity_poly.pdbx_seq_one_letter_code
_entity_poly.pdbx_strand_id
1 'polypeptide(L)'
;MAFSYSVFSLISLVALIAVIVALVHAALQPADAFVAAEKQTKTTWIVVLGGAILLCLIPGLGLLSAGLAAVAAGVYFVDVRPRVLEVQGKSR
;
A
#
# COMPACT_ATOMS: atom_id res chain seq x y z
N MET A 1 21.83 17.25 13.11
CA MET A 1 20.74 17.65 12.18
C MET A 1 20.71 16.76 10.93
N ALA A 2 21.81 16.63 10.16
CA ALA A 2 21.84 15.81 8.93
C ALA A 2 21.41 14.34 9.12
N PHE A 3 21.85 13.68 10.20
CA PHE A 3 21.49 12.28 10.49
C PHE A 3 19.99 12.03 10.52
N SER A 4 19.22 12.84 11.26
CA SER A 4 17.77 12.70 11.37
C SER A 4 17.06 12.89 10.03
N TYR A 5 17.54 13.82 9.18
CA TYR A 5 16.99 14.01 7.84
C TYR A 5 17.21 12.79 6.94
N SER A 6 18.40 12.19 6.97
CA SER A 6 18.69 10.96 6.22
C SER A 6 17.81 9.79 6.66
N VAL A 7 17.57 9.64 7.97
CA VAL A 7 16.70 8.59 8.51
C VAL A 7 15.25 8.78 8.06
N PHE A 8 14.69 9.98 8.17
CA PHE A 8 13.31 10.22 7.75
C PHE A 8 13.13 10.08 6.24
N SER A 9 14.10 10.53 5.43
CA SER A 9 14.09 10.32 3.99
C SER A 9 14.10 8.83 3.63
N LEU A 10 14.89 8.02 4.33
CA LEU A 10 14.92 6.58 4.11
C LEU A 10 13.60 5.90 4.48
N ILE A 11 12.99 6.28 5.61
CA ILE A 11 11.68 5.76 6.02
C ILE A 11 10.61 6.11 4.98
N SER A 12 10.57 7.38 4.54
CA SER A 12 9.64 7.83 3.50
C SER A 12 9.84 7.07 2.18
N LEU A 13 11.09 6.83 1.78
CA LEU A 13 11.41 6.07 0.57
C LEU A 13 10.92 4.62 0.67
N VAL A 14 11.19 3.94 1.80
CA VAL A 14 10.73 2.55 2.01
C VAL A 14 9.21 2.46 2.03
N ALA A 15 8.53 3.39 2.71
CA ALA A 15 7.07 3.45 2.73
C ALA A 15 6.48 3.68 1.33
N LEU A 16 7.08 4.58 0.55
CA LEU A 16 6.67 4.84 -0.83
C LEU A 16 6.82 3.59 -1.72
N ILE A 17 7.96 2.90 -1.63
CA ILE A 17 8.17 1.66 -2.39
C ILE A 17 7.14 0.60 -1.99
N ALA A 18 6.89 0.42 -0.69
CA ALA A 18 5.93 -0.55 -0.19
C ALA A 18 4.52 -0.31 -0.74
N VAL A 19 4.04 0.95 -0.71
CA VAL A 19 2.70 1.27 -1.23
C VAL A 19 2.60 1.16 -2.75
N ILE A 20 3.68 1.45 -3.49
CA ILE A 20 3.74 1.22 -4.95
C ILE A 20 3.62 -0.28 -5.25
N VAL A 21 4.38 -1.12 -4.56
CA VAL A 21 4.32 -2.58 -4.74
C VAL A 21 2.91 -3.10 -4.41
N ALA A 22 2.29 -2.59 -3.34
CA ALA A 22 0.91 -2.93 -2.99
C ALA A 22 -0.07 -2.50 -4.09
N LEU A 23 0.06 -1.29 -4.64
CA LEU A 23 -0.81 -0.79 -5.71
C LEU A 23 -0.66 -1.64 -6.98
N VAL A 24 0.57 -1.95 -7.40
CA VAL A 24 0.84 -2.79 -8.57
C VAL A 24 0.19 -4.16 -8.38
N HIS A 25 0.36 -4.77 -7.21
CA HIS A 25 -0.31 -6.03 -6.91
C HIS A 25 -1.83 -5.88 -7.00
N ALA A 26 -2.42 -4.87 -6.36
CA ALA A 26 -3.87 -4.63 -6.40
C ALA A 26 -4.42 -4.42 -7.82
N ALA A 27 -3.68 -3.70 -8.67
CA ALA A 27 -4.05 -3.45 -10.05
C ALA A 27 -4.07 -4.75 -10.89
N LEU A 28 -3.12 -5.65 -10.65
CA LEU A 28 -2.99 -6.92 -11.36
C LEU A 28 -3.99 -7.99 -10.90
N GLN A 29 -4.57 -7.87 -9.70
CA GLN A 29 -5.55 -8.85 -9.21
C GLN A 29 -6.94 -8.65 -9.86
N PRO A 30 -7.69 -9.72 -10.15
CA PRO A 30 -9.05 -9.63 -10.67
C PRO A 30 -10.00 -9.03 -9.62
N ALA A 31 -11.00 -8.25 -10.05
CA ALA A 31 -11.91 -7.56 -9.14
C ALA A 31 -12.76 -8.52 -8.30
N ASP A 32 -13.22 -9.60 -8.92
CA ASP A 32 -14.08 -10.62 -8.29
C ASP A 32 -13.38 -11.32 -7.12
N ALA A 33 -12.05 -11.42 -7.14
CA ALA A 33 -11.29 -12.01 -6.04
C ALA A 33 -11.33 -11.17 -4.77
N PHE A 34 -11.49 -9.84 -4.86
CA PHE A 34 -11.66 -9.00 -3.67
C PHE A 34 -13.01 -9.23 -3.00
N VAL A 35 -14.05 -9.39 -3.81
CA VAL A 35 -15.41 -9.68 -3.34
C VAL A 35 -15.49 -11.08 -2.76
N ALA A 36 -14.92 -12.07 -3.46
CA ALA A 36 -14.85 -13.46 -2.98
C ALA A 36 -14.02 -13.60 -1.69
N ALA A 37 -13.00 -12.76 -1.50
CA ALA A 37 -12.20 -12.70 -0.29
C ALA A 37 -12.88 -11.93 0.88
N GLU A 38 -14.12 -11.48 0.69
CA GLU A 38 -14.89 -10.68 1.66
C GLU A 38 -14.14 -9.42 2.12
N LYS A 39 -13.37 -8.80 1.21
CA LYS A 39 -12.65 -7.54 1.45
C LYS A 39 -13.33 -6.37 0.74
N GLN A 40 -12.90 -5.16 1.09
CA GLN A 40 -13.25 -3.96 0.33
C GLN A 40 -12.91 -4.14 -1.15
N THR A 41 -13.69 -3.48 -2.02
CA THR A 41 -13.59 -3.67 -3.48
C THR A 41 -12.22 -3.31 -4.04
N LYS A 42 -11.88 -3.85 -5.21
CA LYS A 42 -10.66 -3.48 -5.95
C LYS A 42 -10.54 -1.95 -6.11
N THR A 43 -11.64 -1.28 -6.46
CA THR A 43 -11.67 0.18 -6.63
C THR A 43 -11.29 0.91 -5.35
N THR A 44 -11.85 0.49 -4.21
CA THR A 44 -11.52 1.05 -2.89
C THR A 44 -10.01 0.93 -2.61
N TRP A 45 -9.41 -0.23 -2.84
CA TRP A 45 -7.98 -0.43 -2.61
C TRP A 45 -7.09 0.37 -3.56
N ILE A 46 -7.45 0.47 -4.84
CA ILE A 46 -6.72 1.30 -5.81
C ILE A 46 -6.75 2.77 -5.38
N VAL A 47 -7.90 3.27 -4.93
CA VAL A 47 -8.03 4.66 -4.47
C VAL A 47 -7.24 4.91 -3.20
N VAL A 48 -7.30 4.01 -2.21
CA VAL A 48 -6.54 4.14 -0.96
C VAL A 48 -5.03 4.12 -1.21
N LEU A 49 -4.54 3.15 -1.97
CA LEU A 49 -3.12 2.99 -2.26
C LEU A 49 -2.60 4.11 -3.19
N GLY A 50 -3.37 4.45 -4.22
CA GLY A 50 -3.07 5.56 -5.12
C GLY A 50 -3.06 6.91 -4.40
N GLY A 51 -4.05 7.15 -3.53
CA GLY A 51 -4.10 8.34 -2.69
C GLY A 51 -2.90 8.45 -1.75
N ALA A 52 -2.49 7.35 -1.13
CA ALA A 52 -1.29 7.33 -0.27
C ALA A 52 0.00 7.65 -1.05
N ILE A 53 0.14 7.18 -2.29
CA ILE A 53 1.25 7.56 -3.18
C ILE A 53 1.20 9.06 -3.48
N LEU A 54 0.03 9.59 -3.86
CA LEU A 54 -0.12 11.01 -4.16
C LEU A 54 0.25 11.90 -2.96
N LEU A 55 -0.15 11.50 -1.74
CA LEU A 55 0.22 12.21 -0.52
C LEU A 55 1.73 12.20 -0.25
N CYS A 56 2.44 11.13 -0.64
CA CYS A 56 3.91 11.09 -0.52
C CYS A 56 4.61 12.08 -1.46
N LEU A 57 3.96 12.48 -2.56
CA LEU A 57 4.50 13.43 -3.53
C LEU A 57 4.29 14.89 -3.12
N ILE A 58 3.46 15.17 -2.12
CA ILE A 58 3.20 16.53 -1.64
C ILE A 58 4.38 17.00 -0.78
N PRO A 59 5.12 18.05 -1.19
CA PRO A 59 6.21 18.58 -0.41
C PRO A 59 5.73 19.08 0.96
N GLY A 60 6.50 18.80 2.02
CA GLY A 60 6.20 19.26 3.38
C GLY A 60 5.41 18.31 4.27
N LEU A 61 4.81 17.23 3.72
CA LEU A 61 4.12 16.22 4.55
C LEU A 61 5.06 15.20 5.21
N GLY A 62 6.22 14.94 4.61
CA GLY A 62 7.33 14.19 5.21
C GLY A 62 6.92 12.85 5.85
N LEU A 63 7.09 12.76 7.18
CA LEU A 63 6.84 11.52 7.93
C LEU A 63 5.35 11.17 8.05
N LEU A 64 4.46 12.15 7.95
CA LEU A 64 3.01 11.92 8.01
C LEU A 64 2.53 11.10 6.80
N SER A 65 2.91 11.52 5.59
CA SER A 65 2.56 10.79 4.36
C SER A 65 3.24 9.42 4.31
N ALA A 66 4.48 9.33 4.79
CA ALA A 66 5.17 8.05 4.95
C ALA A 66 4.43 7.09 5.90
N GLY A 67 3.92 7.59 7.03
CA GLY A 67 3.12 6.81 7.98
C GLY A 67 1.82 6.29 7.35
N LEU A 68 1.10 7.16 6.63
CA LEU A 68 -0.13 6.78 5.93
C LEU A 68 0.14 5.73 4.83
N ALA A 69 1.21 5.90 4.05
CA ALA A 69 1.64 4.93 3.05
C ALA A 69 2.03 3.58 3.68
N ALA A 70 2.77 3.61 4.79
CA ALA A 70 3.16 2.40 5.51
C ALA A 70 1.94 1.66 6.06
N VAL A 71 0.95 2.37 6.62
CA VAL A 71 -0.30 1.76 7.11
C VAL A 71 -1.11 1.17 5.95
N ALA A 72 -1.31 1.92 4.86
CA ALA A 72 -2.07 1.45 3.70
C ALA A 72 -1.42 0.19 3.08
N ALA A 73 -0.10 0.22 2.87
CA ALA A 73 0.65 -0.92 2.37
C ALA A 73 0.65 -2.09 3.35
N GLY A 74 0.83 -1.83 4.64
CA GLY A 74 0.85 -2.84 5.70
C GLY A 74 -0.47 -3.60 5.80
N VAL A 75 -1.60 -2.88 5.86
CA VAL A 75 -2.94 -3.49 5.85
C VAL A 75 -3.14 -4.30 4.57
N TYR A 76 -2.75 -3.76 3.41
CA TYR A 76 -2.88 -4.48 2.15
C TYR A 76 -2.07 -5.79 2.14
N PHE A 77 -0.81 -5.76 2.58
CA PHE A 77 0.05 -6.94 2.54
C PHE A 77 -0.33 -8.00 3.57
N VAL A 78 -0.75 -7.59 4.77
CA VAL A 78 -1.01 -8.52 5.87
C VAL A 78 -2.44 -9.06 5.83
N ASP A 79 -3.43 -8.26 5.40
CA ASP A 79 -4.83 -8.65 5.45
C ASP A 79 -5.42 -8.96 4.07
N VAL A 80 -5.20 -8.09 3.08
CA VAL A 80 -5.91 -8.17 1.79
C VAL A 80 -5.26 -9.17 0.85
N ARG A 81 -3.95 -9.03 0.64
CA ARG A 81 -3.18 -9.85 -0.30
C ARG A 81 -3.28 -11.34 0.01
N PRO A 82 -3.11 -11.82 1.25
CA PRO A 82 -3.18 -13.25 1.54
C PRO A 82 -4.56 -13.82 1.20
N ARG A 83 -5.63 -13.12 1.60
CA ARG A 83 -7.01 -13.55 1.35
C ARG A 83 -7.37 -13.54 -0.13
N VAL A 84 -6.97 -12.50 -0.86
CA VAL A 84 -7.17 -12.41 -2.32
C VAL A 84 -6.42 -13.52 -3.07
N LEU A 85 -5.25 -13.94 -2.59
CA LEU A 85 -4.51 -15.06 -3.18
C LEU A 85 -5.09 -16.42 -2.78
N GLU A 86 -5.59 -16.56 -1.56
CA GLU A 86 -6.24 -17.77 -1.04
C GLU A 86 -7.45 -18.16 -1.89
N VAL A 87 -8.37 -17.24 -2.15
CA VAL A 87 -9.57 -17.51 -2.98
C VAL A 87 -9.24 -17.81 -4.44
N GLN A 88 -8.03 -17.49 -4.89
CA GLN A 88 -7.53 -17.81 -6.23
C GLN A 88 -6.72 -19.12 -6.28
N GLY A 89 -6.55 -19.83 -5.15
CA GLY A 89 -5.69 -21.01 -5.07
C GLY A 89 -4.20 -20.70 -5.25
N LYS A 90 -3.79 -19.45 -5.05
CA LYS A 90 -2.40 -18.97 -5.21
C LYS A 90 -1.65 -18.79 -3.87
N SER A 91 -2.33 -19.06 -2.75
CA SER A 91 -1.73 -19.07 -1.41
C SER A 91 -1.02 -20.40 -1.20
N ARG A 92 0.27 -20.49 -1.56
CA ARG A 92 1.14 -21.61 -1.17
C ARG A 92 1.86 -21.28 0.12
#